data_AF-A0A6L8B0T3-F1
#
_entry.id   AF-A0A6L8B0T3-F1
#
_cell.length_a   1.000
_cell.length_b   1.000
_cell.length_c   1.000
_cell.angle_alpha   90.00
_cell.angle_beta   90.00
_cell.angle_gamma   90.00
#
_symmetry.space_group_name_H-M   'P 1'
#
loop_
_entity.id
_entity.type
_entity.pdbx_description
1 polymer ?
#
loop_
_entity_poly.entity_id
_entity_poly.type
_entity_poly.pdbx_seq_one_letter_code
_entity_poly.pdbx_strand_id
1 'polypeptide(L)'
;MLRMFTPVAIVCDRTMYREAHALRGVLESFALQVDFYNLIQRRQLLAFFSQPRNYAYTVIFCHGSGDTAEESHLRIEVVDQKSGDYDDPTGWDFIAVELTPDTIAEYVQNREGTLLSTACGSGRKPLAEAFLKSGYSAYIAPISLEDSDMLEDVDLDSSLVFFVNFFYYIMAGVERDYSTTTYTEQEAVEKATEVDPDFILGTKCFQRYTKEENE
;
A
#
# COMPACT_ATOMS: atom_id res chain seq x y z
N MET A 1 8.33 10.91 -14.37
CA MET A 1 7.46 10.50 -15.49
C MET A 1 7.60 8.99 -15.66
N LEU A 2 6.50 8.25 -15.53
CA LEU A 2 6.47 6.80 -15.72
C LEU A 2 6.84 6.42 -17.16
N ARG A 3 7.34 5.19 -17.30
CA ARG A 3 7.66 4.57 -18.59
C ARG A 3 7.05 3.17 -18.65
N MET A 4 6.96 2.59 -19.84
CA MET A 4 6.68 1.15 -19.93
C MET A 4 7.70 0.37 -19.10
N PHE A 5 7.23 -0.73 -18.51
CA PHE A 5 8.00 -1.61 -17.63
C PHE A 5 8.54 -0.90 -16.38
N THR A 6 7.90 0.19 -15.95
CA THR A 6 8.20 0.76 -14.64
C THR A 6 7.98 -0.32 -13.57
N PRO A 7 8.95 -0.55 -12.67
CA PRO A 7 8.88 -1.62 -11.70
C PRO A 7 7.93 -1.24 -10.55
N VAL A 8 6.99 -2.14 -10.28
CA VAL A 8 6.01 -2.06 -9.19
C VAL A 8 6.09 -3.32 -8.34
N ALA A 9 6.18 -3.16 -7.03
CA ALA A 9 5.99 -4.27 -6.10
C ALA A 9 4.53 -4.34 -5.66
N ILE A 10 3.95 -5.54 -5.69
CA ILE A 10 2.72 -5.84 -4.95
C ILE A 10 3.10 -6.78 -3.82
N VAL A 11 2.75 -6.40 -2.60
CA VAL A 11 3.04 -7.14 -1.37
C VAL A 11 1.72 -7.45 -0.71
N CYS A 12 1.52 -8.69 -0.30
CA CYS A 12 0.33 -9.07 0.46
C CYS A 12 0.69 -10.08 1.55
N ASP A 13 -0.13 -10.13 2.58
CA ASP A 13 -0.16 -11.26 3.49
C ASP A 13 -1.11 -12.36 2.97
N ARG A 14 -1.34 -13.39 3.80
CA ARG A 14 -2.19 -14.53 3.44
C ARG A 14 -3.67 -14.18 3.29
N THR A 15 -4.17 -13.12 3.94
CA THR A 15 -5.61 -12.81 3.96
C THR A 15 -6.01 -11.97 2.75
N MET A 16 -5.07 -11.21 2.18
CA MET A 16 -5.32 -10.27 1.09
C MET A 16 -4.81 -10.74 -0.29
N TYR A 17 -4.51 -12.04 -0.42
CA TYR A 17 -3.91 -12.60 -1.63
C TYR A 17 -4.77 -12.41 -2.89
N ARG A 18 -6.09 -12.53 -2.77
CA ARG A 18 -6.99 -12.55 -3.94
C ARG A 18 -7.00 -11.20 -4.65
N GLU A 19 -7.09 -10.12 -3.89
CA GLU A 19 -7.22 -8.76 -4.38
C GLU A 19 -5.87 -8.23 -4.85
N ALA A 20 -4.79 -8.56 -4.13
CA ALA A 20 -3.43 -8.33 -4.60
C ALA A 20 -3.16 -9.03 -5.95
N HIS A 21 -3.59 -10.29 -6.09
CA HIS A 21 -3.43 -11.04 -7.33
C HIS A 21 -4.32 -10.49 -8.46
N ALA A 22 -5.51 -9.98 -8.14
CA ALA A 22 -6.37 -9.31 -9.12
C ALA A 22 -5.70 -8.03 -9.66
N LEU A 23 -5.15 -7.18 -8.78
CA LEU A 23 -4.45 -5.96 -9.19
C LEU A 23 -3.25 -6.27 -10.08
N ARG A 24 -2.48 -7.32 -9.76
CA ARG A 24 -1.32 -7.75 -10.56
C ARG A 24 -1.68 -7.89 -12.05
N GLY A 25 -2.74 -8.62 -12.37
CA GLY A 25 -3.14 -8.85 -13.77
C GLY A 25 -3.50 -7.56 -14.52
N VAL A 26 -4.08 -6.59 -13.81
CA VAL A 26 -4.38 -5.27 -14.37
C VAL A 26 -3.09 -4.47 -14.63
N LEU A 27 -2.18 -4.41 -13.66
CA LEU A 27 -0.93 -3.65 -13.80
C LEU A 27 -0.02 -4.24 -14.88
N GLU A 28 0.07 -5.56 -15.00
CA GLU A 28 0.78 -6.23 -16.09
C GLU A 28 0.13 -5.90 -17.45
N SER A 29 -1.20 -5.82 -17.51
CA SER A 29 -1.94 -5.37 -18.71
C SER A 29 -1.74 -3.89 -19.03
N PHE A 30 -1.27 -3.11 -18.06
CA PHE A 30 -0.87 -1.70 -18.24
C PHE A 30 0.59 -1.58 -18.68
N ALA A 31 1.27 -2.70 -18.98
CA ALA A 31 2.68 -2.80 -19.32
C ALA A 31 3.62 -2.37 -18.19
N LEU A 32 3.21 -2.50 -16.92
CA LEU A 32 4.10 -2.35 -15.77
C LEU A 32 4.82 -3.68 -15.48
N GLN A 33 6.04 -3.60 -14.95
CA GLN A 33 6.75 -4.79 -14.47
C GLN A 33 6.35 -5.03 -13.02
N VAL A 34 5.59 -6.09 -12.76
CA VAL A 34 5.07 -6.38 -11.42
C VAL A 34 5.86 -7.50 -10.76
N ASP A 35 6.53 -7.18 -9.65
CA ASP A 35 7.08 -8.18 -8.75
C ASP A 35 6.08 -8.46 -7.62
N PHE A 36 5.64 -9.72 -7.51
CA PHE A 36 4.57 -10.11 -6.59
C PHE A 36 5.11 -10.88 -5.39
N TYR A 37 4.85 -10.39 -4.19
CA TYR A 37 5.33 -10.92 -2.92
C TYR A 37 4.16 -11.34 -2.02
N ASN A 38 3.89 -12.65 -1.96
CA ASN A 38 3.01 -13.22 -0.94
C ASN A 38 3.84 -13.56 0.31
N LEU A 39 3.73 -12.73 1.33
CA LEU A 39 4.47 -12.85 2.58
C LEU A 39 3.78 -13.85 3.49
N ILE A 40 4.30 -15.08 3.48
CA ILE A 40 3.79 -16.16 4.34
C ILE A 40 4.49 -16.16 5.69
N GLN A 41 5.79 -15.89 5.73
CA GLN A 41 6.62 -16.00 6.94
C GLN A 41 7.16 -14.65 7.38
N ARG A 42 7.29 -14.43 8.69
CA ARG A 42 7.87 -13.19 9.25
C ARG A 42 9.22 -12.82 8.63
N ARG A 43 10.11 -13.81 8.42
CA ARG A 43 11.41 -13.55 7.77
C ARG A 43 11.31 -12.99 6.36
N GLN A 44 10.26 -13.33 5.61
CA GLN A 44 10.03 -12.80 4.27
C GLN A 44 9.61 -11.34 4.31
N LEU A 45 8.72 -11.00 5.27
CA LEU A 45 8.33 -9.62 5.55
C LEU A 45 9.54 -8.76 5.91
N LEU A 46 10.35 -9.23 6.86
CA LEU A 46 11.56 -8.53 7.27
C LEU A 46 12.57 -8.40 6.13
N ALA A 47 12.77 -9.45 5.33
CA ALA A 47 13.66 -9.40 4.16
C ALA A 47 13.15 -8.48 3.04
N PHE A 48 11.83 -8.31 2.92
CA PHE A 48 11.26 -7.38 1.96
C PHE A 48 11.57 -5.93 2.35
N PHE A 49 11.30 -5.55 3.60
CA PHE A 49 11.40 -4.17 4.08
C PHE A 49 12.80 -3.73 4.51
N SER A 50 13.67 -4.65 4.94
CA SER A 50 15.02 -4.32 5.45
C SER A 50 16.03 -3.94 4.37
N GLN A 51 15.67 -4.02 3.09
CA GLN A 51 16.56 -3.70 1.99
C GLN A 51 15.93 -2.63 1.10
N PRO A 52 16.67 -1.58 0.73
CA PRO A 52 16.21 -0.64 -0.27
C PRO A 52 15.92 -1.35 -1.59
N ARG A 53 14.74 -1.09 -2.16
CA ARG A 53 14.33 -1.63 -3.46
C ARG A 53 14.03 -0.48 -4.40
N ASN A 54 14.41 -0.64 -5.67
CA ASN A 54 14.20 0.39 -6.69
C ASN A 54 12.84 0.16 -7.37
N TYR A 55 11.76 0.28 -6.60
CA TYR A 55 10.40 0.28 -7.14
C TYR A 55 9.87 1.71 -7.22
N ALA A 56 9.25 2.07 -8.34
CA ALA A 56 8.54 3.35 -8.42
C ALA A 56 7.31 3.35 -7.50
N TYR A 57 6.65 2.19 -7.41
CA TYR A 57 5.48 1.98 -6.57
C TYR A 57 5.59 0.68 -5.78
N THR A 58 5.23 0.72 -4.51
CA THR A 58 4.98 -0.47 -3.69
C THR A 58 3.53 -0.43 -3.25
N VAL A 59 2.73 -1.43 -3.59
CA VAL A 59 1.35 -1.58 -3.11
C VAL A 59 1.34 -2.65 -2.05
N ILE A 60 0.94 -2.31 -0.83
CA ILE A 60 0.75 -3.26 0.26
C ILE A 60 -0.74 -3.54 0.49
N PHE A 61 -1.07 -4.82 0.38
CA PHE A 61 -2.35 -5.41 0.71
C PHE A 61 -2.26 -6.08 2.09
N CYS A 62 -2.75 -5.39 3.10
CA CYS A 62 -2.85 -5.90 4.47
C CYS A 62 -4.05 -5.26 5.17
N HIS A 63 -4.33 -5.74 6.37
CA HIS A 63 -5.30 -5.09 7.25
C HIS A 63 -4.66 -3.88 7.95
N GLY A 64 -5.51 -2.97 8.40
CA GLY A 64 -5.15 -1.92 9.35
C GLY A 64 -5.94 -2.09 10.64
N SER A 65 -5.46 -1.48 11.71
CA SER A 65 -6.15 -1.45 12.99
C SER A 65 -5.69 -0.24 13.81
N GLY A 66 -6.33 0.00 14.96
CA GLY A 66 -6.11 1.15 15.84
C GLY A 66 -7.28 2.13 15.80
N ASP A 67 -7.81 2.48 16.97
CA ASP A 67 -9.00 3.32 17.08
C ASP A 67 -8.67 4.83 17.02
N THR A 68 -7.38 5.18 17.12
CA THR A 68 -6.87 6.56 17.07
C THR A 68 -5.71 6.73 16.09
N ALA A 69 -5.35 7.97 15.77
CA ALA A 69 -4.21 8.27 14.90
C ALA A 69 -2.88 7.74 15.42
N GLU A 70 -2.70 7.74 16.75
CA GLU A 70 -1.51 7.28 17.45
C GLU A 70 -1.44 5.75 17.50
N GLU A 71 -2.60 5.08 17.53
CA GLU A 71 -2.69 3.62 17.57
C GLU A 71 -2.74 2.97 16.18
N SER A 72 -2.92 3.78 15.12
CA SER A 72 -3.00 3.30 13.74
C SER A 72 -1.76 2.51 13.33
N HIS A 73 -1.96 1.32 12.79
CA HIS A 73 -0.86 0.47 12.33
C HIS A 73 -1.27 -0.44 11.17
N LEU A 74 -0.27 -0.85 10.39
CA LEU A 74 -0.46 -1.95 9.44
C LEU A 74 -0.37 -3.28 10.19
N ARG A 75 -1.35 -4.15 9.99
CA ARG A 75 -1.40 -5.49 10.59
C ARG A 75 -1.20 -6.54 9.50
N ILE A 76 -0.03 -7.17 9.51
CA ILE A 76 0.40 -8.12 8.47
C ILE A 76 0.37 -9.54 9.06
N GLU A 77 -0.51 -10.39 8.54
CA GLU A 77 -0.67 -11.76 9.06
C GLU A 77 0.31 -12.76 8.44
N VAL A 78 1.24 -13.25 9.23
CA VAL A 78 2.26 -14.21 8.80
C VAL A 78 2.34 -15.40 9.74
N VAL A 79 3.12 -16.41 9.37
CA VAL A 79 3.56 -17.45 10.29
C VAL A 79 4.98 -17.17 10.78
N ASP A 80 5.24 -17.53 12.03
CA ASP A 80 6.59 -17.52 12.58
C ASP A 80 6.81 -18.77 13.44
N GLN A 81 8.07 -19.11 13.65
CA GLN A 81 8.46 -20.27 14.43
C GLN A 81 8.83 -19.83 15.85
N LYS A 82 8.13 -20.38 16.86
CA LYS A 82 8.23 -19.94 18.27
C LYS A 82 9.63 -20.04 18.89
N SER A 83 10.40 -21.05 18.50
CA SER A 83 11.76 -21.30 18.97
C SER A 83 12.85 -20.57 18.19
N GLY A 84 12.52 -19.98 17.03
CA GLY A 84 13.48 -19.43 16.06
C GLY A 84 14.20 -20.48 15.20
N ASP A 85 14.00 -21.78 15.46
CA ASP A 85 14.49 -22.88 14.62
C ASP A 85 13.50 -23.16 13.47
N TYR A 86 13.83 -22.66 12.28
CA TYR A 86 12.99 -22.82 11.09
C TYR A 86 13.01 -24.24 10.50
N ASP A 87 13.86 -25.14 10.98
CA ASP A 87 13.87 -26.55 10.59
C ASP A 87 12.99 -27.42 11.51
N ASP A 88 12.54 -26.90 12.66
CA ASP A 88 11.58 -27.57 13.53
C ASP A 88 10.20 -27.65 12.85
N PRO A 89 9.66 -28.86 12.60
CA PRO A 89 8.34 -29.03 11.99
C PRO A 89 7.19 -28.64 12.94
N THR A 90 7.47 -28.40 14.21
CA THR A 90 6.52 -28.00 15.24
C THR A 90 6.71 -26.53 15.66
N GLY A 91 5.74 -25.96 16.35
CA GLY A 91 5.86 -24.60 16.88
C GLY A 91 5.64 -23.47 15.86
N TRP A 92 5.15 -23.79 14.66
CA TRP A 92 4.64 -22.80 13.71
C TRP A 92 3.31 -22.25 14.17
N ASP A 93 3.18 -20.93 14.22
CA ASP A 93 1.95 -20.26 14.64
C ASP A 93 1.66 -19.03 13.77
N PHE A 94 0.38 -18.68 13.70
CA PHE A 94 -0.04 -17.43 13.08
C PHE A 94 0.24 -16.27 14.03
N ILE A 95 0.91 -15.25 13.53
CA ILE A 95 1.19 -14.02 14.24
C ILE A 95 0.77 -12.83 13.39
N ALA A 96 0.47 -11.71 14.05
CA ALA A 96 0.39 -10.42 13.41
C ALA A 96 1.72 -9.70 13.63
N VAL A 97 2.32 -9.20 12.55
CA VAL A 97 3.40 -8.22 12.64
C VAL A 97 2.77 -6.85 12.46
N GLU A 98 2.96 -6.00 13.46
CA GLU A 98 2.39 -4.65 13.50
C GLU A 98 3.47 -3.66 13.09
N LEU A 99 3.19 -2.88 12.05
CA LEU A 99 4.01 -1.72 11.67
C LEU A 99 3.30 -0.48 12.18
N THR A 100 3.71 -0.07 13.38
CA THR A 100 3.28 1.17 14.04
C THR A 100 4.19 2.33 13.63
N PRO A 101 3.78 3.60 13.84
CA PRO A 101 4.63 4.75 13.55
C PRO A 101 6.03 4.66 14.19
N ASP A 102 6.12 4.12 15.41
CA ASP A 102 7.37 4.00 16.16
C ASP A 102 8.27 2.86 15.68
N THR A 103 7.70 1.81 15.09
CA THR A 103 8.44 0.60 14.68
C THR A 103 8.83 0.60 13.21
N ILE A 104 8.18 1.40 12.37
CA ILE A 104 8.46 1.47 10.92
C ILE A 104 9.93 1.75 10.64
N ALA A 105 10.56 2.67 11.38
CA ALA A 105 11.97 3.03 11.16
C ALA A 105 12.95 1.87 11.46
N GLU A 106 12.54 0.88 12.27
CA GLU A 106 13.37 -0.29 12.58
C GLU A 106 13.35 -1.31 11.45
N TYR A 107 12.21 -1.44 10.76
CA TYR A 107 11.97 -2.51 9.80
C TYR A 107 12.05 -2.06 8.35
N VAL A 108 11.69 -0.81 8.06
CA VAL A 108 11.52 -0.28 6.71
C VAL A 108 12.71 0.58 6.36
N GLN A 109 13.47 0.11 5.38
CA GLN A 109 14.58 0.84 4.78
C GLN A 109 14.29 1.01 3.30
N ASN A 110 13.71 2.16 2.93
CA ASN A 110 13.50 2.48 1.53
C ASN A 110 14.34 3.70 1.10
N ARG A 111 14.49 3.90 -0.20
CA ARG A 111 15.25 5.04 -0.76
C ARG A 111 14.36 6.05 -1.48
N GLU A 112 13.38 5.56 -2.22
CA GLU A 112 12.57 6.37 -3.12
C GLU A 112 11.26 5.65 -3.49
N GLY A 113 10.38 6.36 -4.19
CA GLY A 113 9.12 5.82 -4.71
C GLY A 113 7.93 6.05 -3.80
N THR A 114 6.78 5.54 -4.21
CA THR A 114 5.49 5.78 -3.58
C THR A 114 4.95 4.49 -2.97
N LEU A 115 4.60 4.52 -1.68
CA LEU A 115 3.92 3.42 -1.00
C LEU A 115 2.41 3.64 -1.05
N LEU A 116 1.67 2.64 -1.50
CA LEU A 116 0.22 2.60 -1.50
C LEU A 116 -0.25 1.52 -0.53
N SER A 117 -1.17 1.85 0.38
CA SER A 117 -1.68 0.92 1.39
C SER A 117 -3.18 0.72 1.25
N THR A 118 -3.65 -0.53 1.39
CA THR A 118 -5.08 -0.88 1.46
C THR A 118 -5.63 -0.87 2.88
N ALA A 119 -4.77 -0.74 3.88
CA ALA A 119 -5.13 -0.99 5.27
C ALA A 119 -6.06 0.09 5.82
N CYS A 120 -7.19 -0.29 6.42
CA CYS A 120 -8.12 0.63 7.09
C CYS A 120 -7.40 1.54 8.09
N GLY A 121 -7.77 2.82 8.15
CA GLY A 121 -7.12 3.80 9.02
C GLY A 121 -5.63 4.08 8.75
N SER A 122 -5.01 3.46 7.74
CA SER A 122 -3.57 3.63 7.48
C SER A 122 -3.21 4.95 6.84
N GLY A 123 -4.19 5.72 6.36
CA GLY A 123 -4.03 7.10 5.89
C GLY A 123 -3.94 8.13 7.02
N ARG A 124 -3.90 7.74 8.30
CA ARG A 124 -3.71 8.72 9.39
C ARG A 124 -2.28 9.26 9.40
N LYS A 125 -2.15 10.55 9.73
CA LYS A 125 -0.91 11.33 9.57
C LYS A 125 0.33 10.69 10.23
N PRO A 126 0.30 10.20 11.48
CA PRO A 126 1.50 9.63 12.10
C PRO A 126 2.11 8.46 11.33
N LEU A 127 1.27 7.59 10.77
CA LEU A 127 1.71 6.44 9.99
C LEU A 127 2.30 6.87 8.65
N ALA A 128 1.63 7.79 7.95
CA ALA A 128 2.14 8.38 6.71
C ALA A 128 3.51 9.03 6.90
N GLU A 129 3.66 9.86 7.95
CA GLU A 129 4.93 10.51 8.29
C GLU A 129 6.05 9.49 8.58
N ALA A 130 5.75 8.41 9.29
CA ALA A 130 6.73 7.37 9.59
C ALA A 130 7.26 6.71 8.30
N PHE A 131 6.39 6.39 7.35
CA PHE A 131 6.81 5.85 6.04
C PHE A 131 7.61 6.85 5.22
N LEU A 132 7.22 8.13 5.20
CA LEU A 132 7.99 9.18 4.53
C LEU A 132 9.40 9.33 5.15
N LYS A 133 9.50 9.31 6.49
CA LYS A 133 10.78 9.33 7.23
C LYS A 133 11.63 8.10 6.94
N SER A 134 11.01 6.94 6.68
CA SER A 134 11.70 5.68 6.30
C SER A 134 12.27 5.68 4.88
N GLY A 135 11.98 6.71 4.07
CA GLY A 135 12.60 6.93 2.77
C GLY A 135 11.66 7.01 1.57
N TYR A 136 10.38 6.68 1.72
CA TYR A 136 9.41 6.87 0.63
C TYR A 136 9.26 8.37 0.27
N SER A 137 9.05 8.64 -1.02
CA SER A 137 8.82 9.99 -1.55
C SER A 137 7.38 10.46 -1.34
N ALA A 138 6.44 9.50 -1.42
CA ALA A 138 5.03 9.72 -1.16
C ALA A 138 4.39 8.49 -0.51
N TYR A 139 3.25 8.72 0.15
CA TYR A 139 2.43 7.68 0.76
C TYR A 139 0.97 7.92 0.40
N ILE A 140 0.26 6.88 -0.05
CA ILE A 140 -1.16 6.95 -0.46
C ILE A 140 -1.92 5.87 0.30
N ALA A 141 -2.97 6.25 1.01
CA ALA A 141 -3.69 5.32 1.89
C ALA A 141 -5.10 5.81 2.22
N PRO A 142 -5.99 4.91 2.69
CA PRO A 142 -7.34 5.28 3.06
C PRO A 142 -7.37 6.08 4.38
N ILE A 143 -8.04 7.22 4.37
CA ILE A 143 -8.35 8.10 5.49
C ILE A 143 -9.75 7.83 6.03
N SER A 144 -9.96 8.15 7.30
CA SER A 144 -11.30 8.30 7.87
C SER A 144 -11.87 9.65 7.44
N LEU A 145 -13.13 9.68 7.03
CA LEU A 145 -13.83 10.92 6.72
C LEU A 145 -14.47 11.42 8.03
N GLU A 146 -14.13 12.65 8.44
CA GLU A 146 -14.40 13.25 9.76
C GLU A 146 -15.88 13.30 10.19
N ASP A 147 -16.82 12.89 9.34
CA ASP A 147 -18.27 12.93 9.57
C ASP A 147 -18.93 11.54 9.72
N SER A 148 -18.18 10.44 9.76
CA SER A 148 -18.76 9.11 10.01
C SER A 148 -18.35 8.55 11.38
N ASP A 149 -19.28 8.60 12.34
CA ASP A 149 -19.30 7.72 13.53
C ASP A 149 -19.32 6.21 13.17
N MET A 150 -19.36 5.89 11.88
CA MET A 150 -19.29 4.57 11.29
C MET A 150 -17.92 4.38 10.67
N LEU A 151 -17.12 3.53 11.33
CA LEU A 151 -16.03 2.70 10.80
C LEU A 151 -15.09 3.37 9.78
N GLU A 152 -13.82 3.48 10.18
CA GLU A 152 -12.67 3.92 9.38
C GLU A 152 -12.25 2.91 8.30
N ASP A 153 -13.25 2.26 7.71
CA ASP A 153 -13.09 1.19 6.78
C ASP A 153 -13.13 1.74 5.36
N VAL A 154 -12.23 1.22 4.53
CA VAL A 154 -12.40 1.26 3.09
C VAL A 154 -12.86 -0.14 2.70
N ASP A 155 -13.85 -0.23 1.83
CA ASP A 155 -14.21 -1.53 1.29
C ASP A 155 -13.06 -2.03 0.39
N LEU A 156 -12.79 -3.32 0.45
CA LEU A 156 -11.66 -3.88 -0.28
C LEU A 156 -11.87 -3.83 -1.80
N ASP A 157 -13.11 -3.95 -2.27
CA ASP A 157 -13.44 -3.77 -3.69
C ASP A 157 -13.22 -2.31 -4.09
N SER A 158 -13.61 -1.35 -3.24
CA SER A 158 -13.32 0.08 -3.45
C SER A 158 -11.82 0.36 -3.52
N SER A 159 -11.02 -0.28 -2.67
CA SER A 159 -9.55 -0.16 -2.71
C SER A 159 -8.98 -0.66 -4.03
N LEU A 160 -9.48 -1.80 -4.53
CA LEU A 160 -9.06 -2.35 -5.82
C LEU A 160 -9.46 -1.41 -6.97
N VAL A 161 -10.69 -0.89 -6.97
CA VAL A 161 -11.16 0.09 -7.95
C VAL A 161 -10.29 1.35 -7.91
N PHE A 162 -9.97 1.87 -6.72
CA PHE A 162 -9.10 3.02 -6.56
C PHE A 162 -7.73 2.78 -7.18
N PHE A 163 -7.03 1.69 -6.83
CA PHE A 163 -5.68 1.44 -7.38
C PHE A 163 -5.68 1.18 -8.87
N VAL A 164 -6.67 0.46 -9.41
CA VAL A 164 -6.81 0.28 -10.85
C VAL A 164 -6.92 1.63 -11.56
N ASN A 165 -7.75 2.54 -11.05
CA ASN A 165 -7.92 3.86 -11.64
C ASN A 165 -6.70 4.77 -11.44
N PHE A 166 -6.08 4.75 -10.26
CA PHE A 166 -4.83 5.48 -10.01
C PHE A 166 -3.76 5.09 -11.04
N PHE A 167 -3.53 3.78 -11.23
CA PHE A 167 -2.55 3.31 -12.20
C PHE A 167 -2.99 3.54 -13.66
N TYR A 168 -4.29 3.59 -13.93
CA TYR A 168 -4.81 3.92 -15.25
C TYR A 168 -4.45 5.37 -15.61
N TYR A 169 -4.71 6.32 -14.72
CA TYR A 169 -4.41 7.74 -14.94
C TYR A 169 -2.91 8.02 -14.93
N ILE A 170 -2.13 7.43 -14.03
CA ILE A 170 -0.69 7.67 -14.00
C ILE A 170 0.04 7.12 -15.23
N MET A 171 -0.57 6.15 -15.91
CA MET A 171 -0.07 5.59 -17.18
C MET A 171 -0.62 6.32 -18.42
N ALA A 172 -1.51 7.31 -18.26
CA ALA A 172 -1.97 8.10 -19.41
C ALA A 172 -0.81 8.88 -20.03
N GLY A 173 -0.77 8.91 -21.36
CA GLY A 173 0.32 9.54 -22.12
C GLY A 173 1.65 8.76 -22.08
N VAL A 174 1.72 7.62 -21.39
CA VAL A 174 2.72 6.59 -21.66
C VAL A 174 2.21 5.77 -22.85
N GLU A 175 3.11 5.28 -23.72
CA GLU A 175 2.93 4.65 -25.06
C GLU A 175 1.73 3.69 -25.30
N ARG A 176 0.96 3.37 -24.27
CA ARG A 176 -0.34 2.70 -24.31
C ARG A 176 -1.49 3.55 -24.87
N ASP A 177 -1.42 4.87 -24.75
CA ASP A 177 -2.52 5.77 -25.11
C ASP A 177 -2.05 6.84 -26.11
N TYR A 178 -2.77 7.03 -27.21
CA TYR A 178 -2.51 8.15 -28.15
C TYR A 178 -2.83 9.52 -27.54
N SER A 179 -3.28 9.52 -26.28
CA SER A 179 -3.48 10.71 -25.45
C SER A 179 -2.18 11.48 -25.26
N THR A 180 -2.22 12.79 -25.46
CA THR A 180 -1.14 13.70 -25.10
C THR A 180 -1.23 14.16 -23.64
N THR A 181 -2.24 13.71 -22.90
CA THR A 181 -2.48 14.10 -21.52
C THR A 181 -1.66 13.21 -20.59
N THR A 182 -0.94 13.84 -19.67
CA THR A 182 -0.20 13.20 -18.59
C THR A 182 -0.75 13.68 -17.26
N TYR A 183 -0.77 12.81 -16.25
CA TYR A 183 -1.18 13.16 -14.89
C TYR A 183 0.01 13.05 -13.94
N THR A 184 0.07 13.95 -12.97
CA THR A 184 0.87 13.81 -11.76
C THR A 184 0.24 12.75 -10.83
N GLU A 185 0.98 12.30 -9.82
CA GLU A 185 0.43 11.39 -8.82
C GLU A 185 -0.76 12.00 -8.08
N GLN A 186 -0.70 13.29 -7.77
CA GLN A 186 -1.79 13.99 -7.09
C GLN A 186 -3.05 14.01 -7.94
N GLU A 187 -2.95 14.41 -9.22
CA GLU A 187 -4.10 14.41 -10.14
C GLU A 187 -4.65 13.00 -10.39
N ALA A 188 -3.79 11.97 -10.41
CA ALA A 188 -4.21 10.58 -10.54
C ALA A 188 -4.99 10.10 -9.30
N VAL A 189 -4.58 10.52 -8.09
CA VAL A 189 -5.33 10.25 -6.85
C VAL A 189 -6.69 10.95 -6.90
N GLU A 190 -6.73 12.25 -7.23
CA GLU A 190 -7.98 13.00 -7.35
C GLU A 190 -8.97 12.34 -8.31
N LYS A 191 -8.49 11.94 -9.50
CA LYS A 191 -9.34 11.23 -10.46
C LYS A 191 -9.79 9.86 -9.98
N ALA A 192 -8.91 9.10 -9.31
CA ALA A 192 -9.27 7.80 -8.75
C ALA A 192 -10.29 7.91 -7.61
N THR A 193 -10.24 8.99 -6.80
CA THR A 193 -11.21 9.23 -5.72
C THR A 193 -12.62 9.52 -6.24
N GLU A 194 -12.77 10.04 -7.47
CA GLU A 194 -14.04 10.42 -8.10
C GLU A 194 -14.84 9.24 -8.70
N VAL A 195 -14.30 8.00 -8.68
CA VAL A 195 -14.89 6.86 -9.41
C VAL A 195 -16.13 6.28 -8.71
N ASP A 196 -16.11 6.20 -7.38
CA ASP A 196 -17.24 5.80 -6.54
C ASP A 196 -17.37 6.73 -5.33
N PRO A 197 -17.80 7.99 -5.57
CA PRO A 197 -17.84 9.02 -4.52
C PRO A 197 -19.06 8.89 -3.60
N ASP A 198 -20.11 8.22 -4.06
CA ASP A 198 -21.38 8.13 -3.33
C ASP A 198 -21.38 6.99 -2.31
N PHE A 199 -20.61 5.92 -2.55
CA PHE A 199 -20.47 4.85 -1.58
C PHE A 199 -19.69 5.32 -0.34
N ILE A 200 -20.19 4.99 0.84
CA ILE A 200 -19.63 5.49 2.11
C ILE A 200 -18.20 4.98 2.36
N LEU A 201 -17.90 3.74 1.98
CA LEU A 201 -16.57 3.12 2.02
C LEU A 201 -15.92 3.10 0.62
N GLY A 202 -16.31 4.06 -0.22
CA GLY A 202 -15.94 4.18 -1.63
C GLY A 202 -14.53 4.74 -1.86
N THR A 203 -14.22 5.06 -3.12
CA THR A 203 -12.88 5.51 -3.54
C THR A 203 -12.48 6.88 -2.99
N LYS A 204 -13.44 7.68 -2.53
CA LYS A 204 -13.20 9.02 -1.95
C LYS A 204 -12.33 9.00 -0.69
N CYS A 205 -12.16 7.86 -0.06
CA CYS A 205 -11.45 7.74 1.20
C CYS A 205 -9.93 7.72 1.02
N PHE A 206 -9.33 7.98 -0.14
CA PHE A 206 -7.87 7.93 -0.30
C PHE A 206 -7.23 9.31 -0.32
N GLN A 207 -6.09 9.43 0.37
CA GLN A 207 -5.28 10.64 0.40
C GLN A 207 -3.82 10.34 0.10
N ARG A 208 -3.14 11.31 -0.53
CA ARG A 208 -1.70 11.31 -0.76
C ARG A 208 -1.00 12.23 0.24
N TYR A 209 0.17 11.81 0.67
CA TYR A 209 1.08 12.55 1.55
C TYR A 209 2.45 12.65 0.90
N THR A 210 3.12 13.80 1.06
CA THR A 210 4.50 14.01 0.62
C THR A 210 5.39 14.60 1.72
N LYS A 211 6.71 14.58 1.49
CA LYS A 211 7.68 15.21 2.40
C LYS A 211 7.53 16.74 2.47
N GLU A 212 7.13 17.37 1.37
CA GLU A 212 7.09 18.84 1.24
C GLU A 212 5.91 19.49 2.00
N GLU A 213 4.90 18.71 2.40
CA GLU A 213 3.73 19.19 3.16
C GLU A 213 3.92 19.14 4.69
N ASN A 214 5.10 18.72 5.16
CA ASN A 214 5.40 18.53 6.59
C ASN A 214 6.56 19.41 7.10
N GLU A 215 6.98 20.41 6.32
CA GLU A 215 7.85 21.52 6.75
C GLU A 215 7.04 22.81 6.95
#